data_AF-A0A7V7PKP2-F1
#
_entry.id   AF-A0A7V7PKP2-F1
#
_cell.length_a   1.000
_cell.length_b   1.000
_cell.length_c   1.000
_cell.angle_alpha   90.00
_cell.angle_beta   90.00
_cell.angle_gamma   90.00
#
_symmetry.space_group_name_H-M   'P 1'
#
loop_
_entity.id
_entity.type
_entity.pdbx_description
1 polymer ?
#
loop_
_entity_poly.entity_id
_entity_poly.type
_entity_poly.pdbx_seq_one_letter_code
_entity_poly.pdbx_strand_id
1 'polypeptide(L)'
;MRVAGAAGADVEMGTRLFLCPVAGSPGRVSAFADDTEEIARLEGSLREAGVVPEDGRCLVLPLVLPIAAFAPDAIPPGRVRLLHGYLSDRLVERLAGKKSLSPDDIRDALAEFSGIDPGASGTGTTFGALVGVELVPNTSAERTDVSEDELDAEDMARVAAVDSWYDCYAADVADLAVGAPLDWPACAAALAWETIRVPMEAALRRHGVPEGRPATIHCAATDDGGRVVVSAVAGAVAVGPFSAPADLVWFDADEFFGRAEASGETLMEHDDEGDVVAPLLGAV
;
A
#
# COMPACT_ATOMS: atom_id res chain seq x y z
N MET A 1 20.22 -5.95 13.23
CA MET A 1 21.46 -6.10 12.42
C MET A 1 22.25 -4.79 12.51
N ARG A 2 23.59 -4.79 12.58
CA ARG A 2 24.35 -3.52 12.55
C ARG A 2 24.81 -3.22 11.13
N VAL A 3 24.53 -2.01 10.66
CA VAL A 3 25.01 -1.49 9.37
C VAL A 3 25.82 -0.23 9.64
N ALA A 4 26.93 -0.05 8.93
CA ALA A 4 27.71 1.18 9.02
C ALA A 4 26.87 2.33 8.45
N GLY A 5 26.43 3.25 9.29
CA GLY A 5 25.68 4.41 8.84
C GLY A 5 26.56 5.40 8.08
N ALA A 6 25.93 6.31 7.33
CA ALA A 6 26.61 7.36 6.55
C ALA A 6 27.58 8.24 7.37
N ALA A 7 27.39 8.33 8.69
CA ALA A 7 28.26 9.07 9.63
C ALA A 7 29.33 8.21 10.33
N GLY A 8 29.47 6.93 9.98
CA GLY A 8 30.47 6.00 10.55
C GLY A 8 30.11 5.41 11.92
N ALA A 9 28.91 5.68 12.45
CA ALA A 9 28.35 4.97 13.59
C ALA A 9 27.58 3.73 13.12
N ASP A 10 27.75 2.60 13.83
CA ASP A 10 26.95 1.41 13.58
C ASP A 10 25.50 1.66 14.02
N VAL A 11 24.57 1.67 13.06
CA VAL A 11 23.14 1.80 13.34
C VAL A 11 22.54 0.41 13.54
N GLU A 12 21.82 0.21 14.64
CA GLU A 12 21.02 -1.00 14.81
C GLU A 12 19.80 -0.91 13.89
N MET A 13 19.63 -1.89 13.03
CA MET A 13 18.53 -2.01 12.09
C MET A 13 17.56 -3.10 12.55
N GLY A 14 16.27 -2.78 12.51
CA GLY A 14 15.15 -3.70 12.54
C GLY A 14 14.61 -3.99 11.14
N THR A 15 13.48 -4.67 11.07
CA THR A 15 12.74 -4.93 9.83
C THR A 15 11.30 -4.51 9.96
N ARG A 16 10.71 -4.05 8.86
CA ARG A 16 9.29 -3.69 8.74
C ARG A 16 8.67 -4.41 7.55
N LEU A 17 7.46 -4.93 7.73
CA LEU A 17 6.65 -5.43 6.62
C LEU A 17 5.90 -4.27 5.97
N PHE A 18 5.92 -4.22 4.66
CA PHE A 18 5.14 -3.25 3.90
C PHE A 18 4.31 -3.90 2.80
N LEU A 19 3.33 -3.15 2.31
CA LEU A 19 2.41 -3.51 1.24
C LEU A 19 2.55 -2.50 0.12
N CYS A 20 2.76 -2.95 -1.11
CA CYS A 20 2.65 -2.09 -2.30
C CYS A 20 1.33 -2.38 -3.00
N PRO A 21 0.32 -1.50 -2.87
CA PRO A 21 -0.95 -1.64 -3.58
C PRO A 21 -0.73 -1.67 -5.09
N VAL A 22 -1.46 -2.53 -5.80
CA VAL A 22 -1.45 -2.61 -7.26
C VAL A 22 -2.86 -2.74 -7.80
N ALA A 23 -3.19 -1.96 -8.84
CA ALA A 23 -4.49 -1.97 -9.48
C ALA A 23 -4.36 -1.98 -11.00
N GLY A 24 -5.17 -2.80 -11.68
CA GLY A 24 -5.15 -2.89 -13.14
C GLY A 24 -5.96 -4.07 -13.66
N SER A 25 -5.78 -4.42 -14.94
CA SER A 25 -6.39 -5.63 -15.47
C SER A 25 -5.75 -6.88 -14.83
N PRO A 26 -6.50 -7.96 -14.54
CA PRO A 26 -5.94 -9.12 -13.85
C PRO A 26 -4.72 -9.73 -14.53
N GLY A 27 -4.72 -9.80 -15.87
CA GLY A 27 -3.57 -10.28 -16.63
C GLY A 27 -2.34 -9.39 -16.51
N ARG A 28 -2.51 -8.07 -16.41
CA ARG A 28 -1.40 -7.13 -16.25
C ARG A 28 -0.82 -7.18 -14.83
N VAL A 29 -1.68 -7.29 -13.81
CA VAL A 29 -1.28 -7.43 -12.40
C VAL A 29 -0.46 -8.71 -12.20
N SER A 30 -0.94 -9.85 -12.73
CA SER A 30 -0.20 -11.12 -12.69
C SER A 30 1.14 -11.01 -13.43
N ALA A 31 1.15 -10.47 -14.65
CA ALA A 31 2.37 -10.32 -15.43
C ALA A 31 3.41 -9.40 -14.76
N PHE A 32 2.97 -8.35 -14.05
CA PHE A 32 3.86 -7.50 -13.26
C PHE A 32 4.50 -8.27 -12.10
N ALA A 33 3.72 -9.10 -11.39
CA ALA A 33 4.20 -9.89 -10.28
C ALA A 33 5.18 -10.99 -10.71
N ASP A 34 4.98 -11.57 -11.89
CA ASP A 34 5.83 -12.61 -12.47
C ASP A 34 7.13 -12.06 -13.09
N ASP A 35 7.21 -10.75 -13.34
CA ASP A 35 8.38 -10.10 -13.93
C ASP A 35 9.42 -9.77 -12.87
N THR A 36 10.43 -10.63 -12.73
CA THR A 36 11.51 -10.44 -11.77
C THR A 36 12.37 -9.21 -12.02
N GLU A 37 12.49 -8.77 -13.28
CA GLU A 37 13.24 -7.54 -13.60
C GLU A 37 12.47 -6.32 -13.14
N GLU A 38 11.15 -6.31 -13.34
CA GLU A 38 10.27 -5.25 -12.89
C GLU A 38 10.18 -5.17 -11.35
N ILE A 39 10.12 -6.32 -10.66
CA ILE A 39 10.16 -6.36 -9.18
C ILE A 39 11.50 -5.82 -8.67
N ALA A 40 12.63 -6.16 -9.30
CA ALA A 40 13.92 -5.59 -8.95
C ALA A 40 13.99 -4.08 -9.24
N ARG A 41 13.31 -3.61 -10.31
CA ARG A 41 13.19 -2.19 -10.65
C ARG A 41 12.36 -1.44 -9.61
N LEU A 42 11.25 -2.02 -9.14
CA LEU A 42 10.45 -1.50 -8.03
C LEU A 42 11.31 -1.34 -6.76
N GLU A 43 12.02 -2.39 -6.34
CA GLU A 43 12.96 -2.34 -5.19
C GLU A 43 14.02 -1.25 -5.35
N GLY A 44 14.56 -1.09 -6.57
CA GLY A 44 15.52 -0.03 -6.91
C GLY A 44 14.92 1.36 -6.73
N SER A 45 13.76 1.60 -7.35
CA SER A 45 13.09 2.90 -7.37
C SER A 45 12.71 3.40 -5.98
N LEU A 46 12.25 2.50 -5.09
CA LEU A 46 11.86 2.87 -3.71
C LEU A 46 13.05 3.39 -2.90
N ARG A 47 14.24 2.85 -3.15
CA ARG A 47 15.49 3.29 -2.52
C ARG A 47 16.04 4.56 -3.17
N GLU A 48 16.01 4.65 -4.49
CA GLU A 48 16.49 5.83 -5.22
C GLU A 48 15.68 7.09 -4.88
N ALA A 49 14.38 6.94 -4.62
CA ALA A 49 13.51 8.04 -4.21
C ALA A 49 13.55 8.32 -2.70
N GLY A 50 14.22 7.50 -1.89
CA GLY A 50 14.29 7.64 -0.43
C GLY A 50 13.00 7.25 0.31
N VAL A 51 12.07 6.54 -0.35
CA VAL A 51 10.86 5.98 0.28
C VAL A 51 11.23 4.89 1.28
N VAL A 52 12.23 4.09 0.91
CA VAL A 52 12.98 3.22 1.81
C VAL A 52 14.27 3.97 2.17
N PRO A 53 14.75 3.93 3.43
CA PRO A 53 15.99 4.62 3.82
C PRO A 53 17.17 4.28 2.89
N GLU A 54 18.15 5.17 2.72
CA GLU A 54 19.29 4.94 1.81
C GLU A 54 20.11 3.67 2.16
N ASP A 55 20.28 3.41 3.46
CA ASP A 55 20.85 2.16 4.00
C ASP A 55 19.82 1.01 4.04
N GLY A 56 18.55 1.36 3.84
CA GLY A 56 17.40 0.49 3.78
C GLY A 56 17.45 -0.37 2.53
N ARG A 57 17.55 -1.67 2.78
CA ARG A 57 17.40 -2.69 1.75
C ARG A 57 15.99 -3.23 1.87
N CYS A 58 15.27 -3.29 0.76
CA CYS A 58 13.98 -3.94 0.72
C CYS A 58 14.02 -5.21 -0.14
N LEU A 59 13.09 -6.10 0.14
CA LEU A 59 12.74 -7.26 -0.65
C LEU A 59 11.25 -7.15 -0.94
N VAL A 60 10.87 -7.20 -2.20
CA VAL A 60 9.47 -7.30 -2.64
C VAL A 60 9.24 -8.70 -3.18
N LEU A 61 8.15 -9.33 -2.77
CA LEU A 61 7.80 -10.67 -3.24
C LEU A 61 7.15 -10.61 -4.63
N PRO A 62 7.49 -11.52 -5.55
CA PRO A 62 6.86 -11.65 -6.86
C PRO A 62 5.49 -12.36 -6.75
N LEU A 63 4.63 -11.84 -5.87
CA LEU A 63 3.32 -12.41 -5.58
C LEU A 63 2.33 -11.32 -5.13
N VAL A 64 1.17 -11.26 -5.79
CA VAL A 64 0.09 -10.33 -5.43
C VAL A 64 -0.94 -11.07 -4.60
N LEU A 65 -1.19 -10.55 -3.40
CA LEU A 65 -2.27 -11.01 -2.54
C LEU A 65 -3.53 -10.19 -2.82
N PRO A 66 -4.70 -10.83 -2.99
CA PRO A 66 -5.97 -10.11 -3.11
C PRO A 66 -6.29 -9.40 -1.79
N ILE A 67 -7.05 -8.31 -1.81
CA ILE A 67 -7.28 -7.54 -0.57
C ILE A 67 -7.93 -8.36 0.56
N ALA A 68 -8.78 -9.34 0.22
CA ALA A 68 -9.41 -10.22 1.21
C ALA A 68 -8.39 -11.04 2.03
N ALA A 69 -7.15 -11.20 1.55
CA ALA A 69 -6.06 -11.81 2.29
C ALA A 69 -5.73 -11.07 3.60
N PHE A 70 -5.95 -9.76 3.64
CA PHE A 70 -5.54 -8.91 4.75
C PHE A 70 -6.61 -8.77 5.83
N ALA A 71 -7.76 -9.42 5.65
CA ALA A 71 -8.77 -9.50 6.68
C ALA A 71 -8.21 -10.25 7.91
N PRO A 72 -8.47 -9.78 9.14
CA PRO A 72 -7.89 -10.37 10.35
C PRO A 72 -8.21 -11.86 10.55
N ASP A 73 -9.32 -12.32 10.00
CA ASP A 73 -9.76 -13.72 9.98
C ASP A 73 -9.05 -14.55 8.90
N ALA A 74 -8.68 -13.95 7.76
CA ALA A 74 -7.94 -14.59 6.68
C ALA A 74 -6.45 -14.82 7.04
N ILE A 75 -5.75 -13.76 7.46
CA ILE A 75 -4.36 -13.86 7.97
C ILE A 75 -4.30 -13.27 9.39
N PRO A 76 -4.43 -14.14 10.42
CA PRO A 76 -4.33 -13.69 11.80
C PRO A 76 -2.94 -13.11 12.15
N PRO A 77 -2.82 -12.26 13.18
CA PRO A 77 -1.55 -11.65 13.59
C PRO A 77 -0.41 -12.64 13.90
N GLY A 78 -0.72 -13.87 14.30
CA GLY A 78 0.26 -14.94 14.47
C GLY A 78 0.94 -15.34 13.14
N ARG A 79 0.17 -15.41 12.05
CA ARG A 79 0.66 -15.70 10.70
C ARG A 79 1.46 -14.54 10.12
N VAL A 80 1.01 -13.30 10.32
CA VAL A 80 1.77 -12.10 9.94
C VAL A 80 3.15 -12.09 10.61
N ARG A 81 3.24 -12.44 11.90
CA ARG A 81 4.53 -12.54 12.61
C ARG A 81 5.45 -13.62 12.06
N LEU A 82 4.91 -14.78 11.68
CA LEU A 82 5.69 -15.85 11.05
C LEU A 82 6.21 -15.43 9.68
N LEU A 83 5.34 -14.80 8.87
CA LEU A 83 5.73 -14.25 7.58
C LEU A 83 6.81 -13.17 7.73
N HIS A 84 6.66 -12.27 8.71
CA HIS A 84 7.67 -11.26 9.01
C HIS A 84 9.02 -11.91 9.31
N GLY A 85 9.08 -12.85 10.26
CA GLY A 85 10.33 -13.53 10.61
C GLY A 85 10.98 -14.22 9.40
N TYR A 86 10.19 -14.92 8.60
CA TYR A 86 10.66 -15.55 7.37
C TYR A 86 11.28 -14.55 6.39
N LEU A 87 10.57 -13.45 6.09
CA LEU A 87 11.04 -12.45 5.14
C LEU A 87 12.24 -11.67 5.66
N SER A 88 12.27 -11.36 6.95
CA SER A 88 13.42 -10.75 7.61
C SER A 88 14.68 -11.60 7.48
N ASP A 89 14.57 -12.91 7.72
CA ASP A 89 15.69 -13.84 7.53
C ASP A 89 16.17 -13.81 6.07
N ARG A 90 15.26 -13.85 5.10
CA ARG A 90 15.61 -13.80 3.66
C ARG A 90 16.26 -12.50 3.24
N LEU A 91 15.78 -11.38 3.76
CA LEU A 91 16.41 -10.08 3.55
C LEU A 91 17.86 -10.11 4.06
N VAL A 92 18.08 -10.59 5.29
CA VAL A 92 19.43 -10.73 5.85
C VAL A 92 20.31 -11.69 5.03
N GLU A 93 19.77 -12.81 4.55
CA GLU A 93 20.51 -13.76 3.71
C GLU A 93 20.93 -13.18 2.36
N ARG A 94 20.02 -12.46 1.69
CA ARG A 94 20.31 -11.76 0.43
C ARG A 94 21.43 -10.74 0.62
N LEU A 95 21.43 -10.03 1.75
CA LEU A 95 22.47 -9.06 2.10
C LEU A 95 23.82 -9.70 2.40
N ALA A 96 23.81 -10.90 2.98
CA ALA A 96 25.02 -11.68 3.17
C ALA A 96 25.58 -12.29 1.86
N GLY A 97 24.98 -11.98 0.70
CA GLY A 97 25.40 -12.51 -0.60
C GLY A 97 25.11 -13.99 -0.78
N LYS A 98 24.22 -14.57 0.04
CA LYS A 98 23.75 -15.95 -0.15
C LYS A 98 22.84 -16.01 -1.38
N LYS A 99 22.75 -17.20 -1.99
CA LYS A 99 21.92 -17.43 -3.18
C LYS A 99 20.49 -16.96 -2.92
N SER A 100 19.95 -16.09 -3.79
CA SER A 100 18.54 -15.73 -3.67
C SER A 100 17.67 -16.97 -3.89
N LEU A 101 16.59 -17.05 -3.14
CA LEU A 101 15.57 -18.06 -3.39
C LEU A 101 15.00 -17.90 -4.79
N SER A 102 14.50 -19.01 -5.34
CA SER A 102 13.67 -18.91 -6.54
C SER A 102 12.34 -18.23 -6.18
N PRO A 103 11.69 -17.55 -7.14
CA PRO A 103 10.33 -17.04 -6.96
C PRO A 103 9.36 -18.11 -6.44
N ASP A 104 9.51 -19.36 -6.88
CA ASP A 104 8.65 -20.48 -6.47
C ASP A 104 8.82 -20.82 -4.98
N ASP A 105 10.05 -20.83 -4.46
CA ASP A 105 10.30 -21.04 -3.01
C ASP A 105 9.65 -19.93 -2.15
N ILE A 106 9.58 -18.71 -2.67
CA ILE A 106 8.93 -17.57 -2.00
C ILE A 106 7.41 -17.76 -2.01
N ARG A 107 6.84 -18.21 -3.13
CA ARG A 107 5.41 -18.48 -3.27
C ARG A 107 4.96 -19.61 -2.36
N ASP A 108 5.72 -20.70 -2.31
CA ASP A 108 5.43 -21.84 -1.44
C ASP A 108 5.47 -21.45 0.04
N ALA A 109 6.47 -20.64 0.44
CA ALA A 109 6.55 -20.13 1.80
C ALA A 109 5.40 -19.15 2.11
N LEU A 110 5.04 -18.25 1.18
CA LEU A 110 3.91 -17.35 1.40
C LEU A 110 2.61 -18.15 1.52
N ALA A 111 2.42 -19.18 0.72
CA ALA A 111 1.28 -20.09 0.82
C ALA A 111 1.21 -20.80 2.17
N GLU A 112 2.33 -21.31 2.65
CA GLU A 112 2.43 -21.94 3.97
C GLU A 112 2.07 -20.96 5.10
N PHE A 113 2.62 -19.74 5.07
CA PHE A 113 2.45 -18.78 6.16
C PHE A 113 1.15 -17.99 6.11
N SER A 114 0.63 -17.68 4.92
CA SER A 114 -0.65 -16.96 4.77
C SER A 114 -1.85 -17.90 4.73
N GLY A 115 -1.66 -19.16 4.35
CA GLY A 115 -2.75 -20.11 4.07
C GLY A 115 -3.50 -19.82 2.77
N ILE A 116 -2.92 -18.98 1.90
CA ILE A 116 -3.48 -18.61 0.60
C ILE A 116 -2.89 -19.53 -0.47
N ASP A 117 -3.75 -20.06 -1.33
CA ASP A 117 -3.30 -20.83 -2.50
C ASP A 117 -2.46 -19.93 -3.42
N PRO A 118 -1.18 -20.25 -3.67
CA PRO A 118 -0.33 -19.45 -4.53
C PRO A 118 -0.83 -19.43 -5.98
N GLY A 119 -1.59 -20.44 -6.41
CA GLY A 119 -2.28 -20.47 -7.71
C GLY A 119 -3.48 -19.53 -7.81
N ALA A 120 -3.96 -18.99 -6.68
CA ALA A 120 -4.97 -17.94 -6.62
C ALA A 120 -4.36 -16.53 -6.68
N SER A 121 -3.04 -16.39 -6.76
CA SER A 121 -2.42 -15.06 -6.87
C SER A 121 -2.76 -14.40 -8.21
N GLY A 122 -3.30 -13.19 -8.13
CA GLY A 122 -3.59 -12.36 -9.30
C GLY A 122 -4.70 -12.86 -10.24
N THR A 123 -5.16 -14.11 -10.11
CA THR A 123 -6.20 -14.66 -11.00
C THR A 123 -7.53 -13.97 -10.75
N GLY A 124 -7.97 -13.17 -11.72
CA GLY A 124 -9.20 -12.37 -11.62
C GLY A 124 -9.11 -11.15 -10.68
N THR A 125 -7.93 -10.84 -10.14
CA THR A 125 -7.75 -9.73 -9.19
C THR A 125 -7.53 -8.41 -9.94
N THR A 126 -8.45 -7.46 -9.78
CA THR A 126 -8.30 -6.09 -10.31
C THR A 126 -7.55 -5.16 -9.35
N PHE A 127 -7.44 -5.54 -8.07
CA PHE A 127 -6.72 -4.83 -7.02
C PHE A 127 -6.14 -5.80 -5.99
N GLY A 128 -4.88 -5.65 -5.63
CA GLY A 128 -4.22 -6.41 -4.58
C GLY A 128 -3.01 -5.68 -4.01
N ALA A 129 -2.16 -6.38 -3.27
CA ALA A 129 -0.90 -5.84 -2.79
C ALA A 129 0.25 -6.82 -2.96
N LEU A 130 1.41 -6.30 -3.33
CA LEU A 130 2.69 -7.00 -3.20
C LEU A 130 3.14 -6.88 -1.75
N VAL A 131 3.67 -7.98 -1.23
CA VAL A 131 4.26 -8.03 0.11
C VAL A 131 5.73 -7.66 0.02
N GLY A 132 6.20 -6.81 0.92
CA GLY A 132 7.62 -6.54 1.05
C GLY A 132 8.09 -6.51 2.50
N VAL A 133 9.41 -6.61 2.65
CA VAL A 133 10.11 -6.36 3.91
C VAL A 133 11.25 -5.40 3.66
N GLU A 134 11.45 -4.44 4.55
CA GLU A 134 12.56 -3.50 4.47
C GLU A 134 13.34 -3.45 5.78
N LEU A 135 14.58 -2.98 5.70
CA LEU A 135 15.35 -2.58 6.86
C LEU A 135 14.96 -1.17 7.27
N VAL A 136 14.63 -1.01 8.56
CA VAL A 136 14.41 0.29 9.17
C VAL A 136 15.39 0.49 10.32
N PRO A 137 15.91 1.71 10.54
CA PRO A 137 16.65 2.01 11.75
C PRO A 137 15.83 1.61 12.97
N ASN A 138 16.42 0.86 13.90
CA ASN A 138 15.79 0.47 15.15
C ASN A 138 15.81 1.67 16.11
N THR A 139 14.94 2.63 15.85
CA THR A 139 14.86 3.87 16.61
C THR A 139 14.24 3.67 18.00
N SER A 140 13.66 2.49 18.27
CA SER A 140 13.04 2.16 19.57
C SER A 140 14.04 2.07 20.74
N ALA A 141 15.33 1.89 20.46
CA ALA A 141 16.36 1.76 21.50
C ALA A 141 16.91 3.12 22.01
N GLU A 142 16.71 4.24 21.29
CA GLU A 142 17.38 5.52 21.61
C GLU A 142 16.48 6.78 21.50
N ARG A 143 15.24 6.70 21.01
CA ARG A 143 14.34 7.85 20.77
C ARG A 143 13.58 8.39 21.99
N THR A 144 14.23 8.61 23.12
CA THR A 144 13.56 9.28 24.26
C THR A 144 13.45 10.80 24.12
N ASP A 145 14.14 11.44 23.17
CA ASP A 145 14.08 12.90 22.92
C ASP A 145 14.26 13.21 21.42
N VAL A 146 13.20 13.07 20.62
CA VAL A 146 13.15 13.65 19.27
C VAL A 146 12.24 14.87 19.33
N SER A 147 12.69 16.01 18.82
CA SER A 147 11.89 17.24 18.82
C SER A 147 10.72 17.14 17.83
N GLU A 148 9.61 17.84 18.10
CA GLU A 148 8.47 17.93 17.17
C GLU A 148 8.92 18.42 15.78
N ASP A 149 9.80 19.44 15.73
CA ASP A 149 10.37 19.96 14.47
C ASP A 149 11.12 18.89 13.65
N GLU A 150 11.75 17.92 14.32
CA GLU A 150 12.48 16.83 13.67
C GLU A 150 11.53 15.74 13.16
N LEU A 151 10.45 15.45 13.89
CA LEU A 151 9.38 14.57 13.42
C LEU A 151 8.66 15.17 12.21
N ASP A 152 8.32 16.46 12.25
CA ASP A 152 7.72 17.17 11.13
C ASP A 152 8.63 17.17 9.89
N ALA A 153 9.94 17.35 10.09
CA ALA A 153 10.92 17.29 9.01
C ALA A 153 11.01 15.88 8.40
N GLU A 154 10.95 14.82 9.21
CA GLU A 154 10.93 13.43 8.74
C GLU A 154 9.65 13.12 7.95
N ASP A 155 8.50 13.58 8.42
CA ASP A 155 7.22 13.38 7.73
C ASP A 155 7.19 14.14 6.40
N MET A 156 7.64 15.39 6.38
CA MET A 156 7.78 16.17 5.14
C MET A 156 8.74 15.51 4.13
N ALA A 157 9.88 14.99 4.61
CA ALA A 157 10.83 14.28 3.78
C ALA A 157 10.23 13.00 3.20
N ARG A 158 9.46 12.26 3.98
CA ARG A 158 8.78 11.04 3.53
C ARG A 158 7.72 11.34 2.47
N VAL A 159 6.91 12.39 2.64
CA VAL A 159 5.93 12.81 1.64
C VAL A 159 6.62 13.19 0.34
N ALA A 160 7.67 14.01 0.40
CA ALA A 160 8.43 14.42 -0.78
C ALA A 160 9.10 13.22 -1.50
N ALA A 161 9.59 12.24 -0.76
CA ALA A 161 10.14 11.00 -1.31
C ALA A 161 9.08 10.19 -2.07
N VAL A 162 7.87 10.08 -1.51
CA VAL A 162 6.74 9.39 -2.13
C VAL A 162 6.29 10.11 -3.41
N ASP A 163 6.15 11.44 -3.37
CA ASP A 163 5.75 12.22 -4.55
C ASP A 163 6.79 12.10 -5.68
N SER A 164 8.07 12.24 -5.34
CA SER A 164 9.18 12.03 -6.27
C SER A 164 9.17 10.62 -6.88
N TRP A 165 8.88 9.60 -6.08
CA TRP A 165 8.75 8.22 -6.55
C TRP A 165 7.57 8.02 -7.50
N TYR A 166 6.42 8.65 -7.23
CA TYR A 166 5.27 8.62 -8.12
C TYR A 166 5.62 9.20 -9.49
N ASP A 167 6.30 10.35 -9.51
CA ASP A 167 6.69 11.05 -10.74
C ASP A 167 7.75 10.29 -11.54
N CYS A 168 8.68 9.60 -10.87
CA CYS A 168 9.83 8.96 -11.53
C CYS A 168 9.63 7.48 -11.88
N TYR A 169 8.71 6.78 -11.22
CA TYR A 169 8.52 5.34 -11.41
C TYR A 169 7.06 4.95 -11.58
N ALA A 170 6.20 5.28 -10.60
CA ALA A 170 4.85 4.72 -10.57
C ALA A 170 3.99 5.19 -11.77
N ALA A 171 4.21 6.43 -12.23
CA ALA A 171 3.55 6.98 -13.42
C ALA A 171 4.00 6.29 -14.74
N ASP A 172 5.19 5.69 -14.78
CA ASP A 172 5.76 5.06 -15.97
C ASP A 172 5.34 3.58 -16.13
N VAL A 173 4.68 3.00 -15.13
CA VAL A 173 4.19 1.63 -15.21
C VAL A 173 2.94 1.57 -16.09
N ALA A 174 3.12 1.21 -17.35
CA ALA A 174 2.03 1.16 -18.31
C ALA A 174 0.89 0.20 -17.89
N ASP A 175 -0.34 0.68 -18.03
CA ASP A 175 -1.61 -0.04 -17.81
C ASP A 175 -1.78 -0.66 -16.41
N LEU A 176 -1.04 -0.14 -15.42
CA LEU A 176 -1.08 -0.55 -14.02
C LEU A 176 -0.91 0.69 -13.15
N ALA A 177 -1.63 0.77 -12.04
CA ALA A 177 -1.37 1.75 -11.01
C ALA A 177 -0.69 1.05 -9.82
N VAL A 178 0.39 1.63 -9.33
CA VAL A 178 1.13 1.15 -8.16
C VAL A 178 1.07 2.21 -7.08
N GLY A 179 0.61 1.84 -5.89
CA GLY A 179 0.56 2.69 -4.72
C GLY A 179 1.86 2.68 -3.93
N ALA A 180 2.09 3.73 -3.16
CA ALA A 180 3.24 3.83 -2.26
C ALA A 180 3.20 2.74 -1.16
N PRO A 181 4.36 2.31 -0.63
CA PRO A 181 4.44 1.33 0.45
C PRO A 181 3.67 1.73 1.71
N LEU A 182 2.82 0.83 2.18
CA LEU A 182 2.02 0.95 3.41
C LEU A 182 2.55 -0.01 4.48
N ASP A 183 2.57 0.40 5.76
CA ASP A 183 3.09 -0.42 6.86
C ASP A 183 2.11 -1.52 7.32
N TRP A 184 2.41 -2.79 7.05
CA TRP A 184 1.45 -3.90 7.21
C TRP A 184 0.69 -3.92 8.55
N PRO A 185 1.32 -3.79 9.74
CA PRO A 185 0.63 -3.94 11.01
C PRO A 185 -0.50 -2.92 11.26
N ALA A 186 -0.50 -1.79 10.55
CA ALA A 186 -1.54 -0.75 10.63
C ALA A 186 -2.52 -0.76 9.43
N CYS A 187 -2.29 -1.58 8.40
CA CYS A 187 -2.67 -1.21 7.03
C CYS A 187 -3.79 -2.02 6.36
N ALA A 188 -4.55 -2.86 7.07
CA ALA A 188 -5.74 -3.47 6.44
C ALA A 188 -6.75 -2.39 6.01
N ALA A 189 -6.97 -1.39 6.86
CA ALA A 189 -7.83 -0.24 6.59
C ALA A 189 -7.22 0.75 5.59
N ALA A 190 -5.91 1.05 5.72
CA ALA A 190 -5.20 1.85 4.72
C ALA A 190 -5.27 1.22 3.32
N LEU A 191 -5.07 -0.10 3.22
CA LEU A 191 -5.19 -0.83 1.95
C LEU A 191 -6.63 -0.84 1.43
N ALA A 192 -7.63 -0.86 2.31
CA ALA A 192 -9.03 -0.69 1.95
C ALA A 192 -9.27 0.67 1.29
N TRP A 193 -8.69 1.76 1.81
CA TRP A 193 -8.77 3.07 1.17
C TRP A 193 -8.10 3.07 -0.21
N GLU A 194 -6.95 2.43 -0.36
CA GLU A 194 -6.26 2.35 -1.65
C GLU A 194 -7.09 1.65 -2.75
N THR A 195 -8.01 0.72 -2.38
CA THR A 195 -8.98 0.14 -3.36
C THR A 195 -9.91 1.18 -3.97
N ILE A 196 -10.10 2.30 -3.28
CA ILE A 196 -10.93 3.43 -3.69
C ILE A 196 -10.04 4.48 -4.33
N ARG A 197 -9.00 4.94 -3.62
CA ARG A 197 -8.14 6.06 -4.05
C ARG A 197 -7.51 5.83 -5.41
N VAL A 198 -6.88 4.67 -5.61
CA VAL A 198 -6.14 4.38 -6.85
C VAL A 198 -7.05 4.41 -8.10
N PRO A 199 -8.19 3.66 -8.15
CA PRO A 199 -9.08 3.75 -9.30
C PRO A 199 -9.83 5.09 -9.39
N MET A 200 -10.08 5.76 -8.27
CA MET A 200 -10.69 7.10 -8.22
C MET A 200 -9.80 8.14 -8.90
N GLU A 201 -8.53 8.23 -8.50
CA GLU A 201 -7.56 9.16 -9.12
C GLU A 201 -7.39 8.86 -10.62
N ALA A 202 -7.31 7.58 -10.99
CA ALA A 202 -7.24 7.17 -12.38
C ALA A 202 -8.51 7.55 -13.17
N ALA A 203 -9.70 7.50 -12.55
CA ALA A 203 -10.93 7.96 -13.17
C ALA A 203 -10.94 9.50 -13.32
N LEU A 204 -10.59 10.25 -12.27
CA LEU A 204 -10.53 11.70 -12.29
C LEU A 204 -9.58 12.23 -13.36
N ARG A 205 -8.37 11.65 -13.46
CA ARG A 205 -7.40 12.00 -14.51
C ARG A 205 -7.95 11.74 -15.92
N ARG A 206 -8.65 10.63 -16.15
CA ARG A 206 -9.32 10.33 -17.44
C ARG A 206 -10.42 11.33 -17.79
N HIS A 207 -11.05 11.94 -16.79
CA HIS A 207 -12.06 12.99 -16.96
C HIS A 207 -11.47 14.41 -17.00
N GLY A 208 -10.13 14.55 -17.05
CA GLY A 208 -9.46 15.83 -17.21
C GLY A 208 -9.28 16.64 -15.93
N VAL A 209 -9.44 16.01 -14.76
CA VAL A 209 -9.13 16.63 -13.46
C VAL A 209 -7.61 16.52 -13.23
N PRO A 210 -6.88 17.66 -13.19
CA PRO A 210 -5.43 17.65 -12.93
C PRO A 210 -5.13 17.06 -11.55
N GLU A 211 -4.01 16.36 -11.41
CA GLU A 211 -3.54 15.70 -10.16
C GLU A 211 -4.42 14.52 -9.69
N GLY A 212 -5.70 14.46 -10.09
CA GLY A 212 -6.65 13.42 -9.67
C GLY A 212 -7.23 13.65 -8.28
N ARG A 213 -7.11 14.87 -7.72
CA ARG A 213 -7.57 15.19 -6.37
C ARG A 213 -9.03 15.68 -6.38
N PRO A 214 -9.96 15.04 -5.64
CA PRO A 214 -11.34 15.51 -5.51
C PRO A 214 -11.46 16.70 -4.54
N ALA A 215 -12.48 17.54 -4.75
CA ALA A 215 -12.88 18.54 -3.78
C ALA A 215 -13.66 17.89 -2.63
N THR A 216 -14.63 17.03 -2.96
CA THR A 216 -15.48 16.36 -1.97
C THR A 216 -15.48 14.86 -2.19
N ILE A 217 -15.34 14.12 -1.09
CA ILE A 217 -15.48 12.67 -1.04
C ILE A 217 -16.75 12.37 -0.25
N HIS A 218 -17.69 11.66 -0.86
CA HIS A 218 -18.92 11.20 -0.21
C HIS A 218 -18.75 9.74 0.16
N CYS A 219 -19.06 9.35 1.39
CA CYS A 219 -18.99 7.96 1.81
C CYS A 219 -20.17 7.55 2.70
N ALA A 220 -20.56 6.28 2.59
CA ALA A 220 -21.55 5.62 3.45
C ALA A 220 -21.28 4.11 3.49
N ALA A 221 -21.80 3.44 4.52
CA ALA A 221 -21.93 1.99 4.49
C ALA A 221 -23.08 1.58 3.56
N THR A 222 -22.98 0.42 2.93
CA THR A 222 -24.11 -0.19 2.22
C THR A 222 -25.18 -0.66 3.20
N ASP A 223 -26.44 -0.77 2.76
CA ASP A 223 -27.56 -1.23 3.60
C ASP A 223 -27.32 -2.57 4.29
N ASP A 224 -26.60 -3.48 3.63
CA ASP A 224 -26.25 -4.79 4.17
C ASP A 224 -25.02 -4.76 5.11
N GLY A 225 -24.40 -3.60 5.28
CA GLY A 225 -23.18 -3.39 6.06
C GLY A 225 -21.94 -4.08 5.52
N GLY A 226 -22.02 -4.67 4.32
CA GLY A 226 -20.93 -5.47 3.74
C GLY A 226 -19.79 -4.62 3.17
N ARG A 227 -20.07 -3.37 2.78
CA ARG A 227 -19.10 -2.50 2.12
C ARG A 227 -19.24 -1.05 2.58
N VAL A 228 -18.17 -0.29 2.39
CA VAL A 228 -18.21 1.17 2.37
C VAL A 228 -18.15 1.60 0.90
N VAL A 229 -19.12 2.41 0.47
CA VAL A 229 -19.19 2.97 -0.88
C VAL A 229 -18.73 4.42 -0.87
N VAL A 230 -18.03 4.83 -1.93
CA VAL A 230 -17.46 6.16 -2.06
C VAL A 230 -17.69 6.73 -3.45
N SER A 231 -18.06 8.00 -3.52
CA SER A 231 -18.00 8.80 -4.74
C SER A 231 -17.15 10.05 -4.50
N ALA A 232 -16.59 10.59 -5.58
CA ALA A 232 -15.70 11.73 -5.52
C ALA A 232 -16.10 12.78 -6.53
N VAL A 233 -16.11 14.04 -6.10
CA VAL A 233 -16.56 15.20 -6.88
C VAL A 233 -15.42 16.20 -7.02
N ALA A 234 -15.17 16.62 -8.26
CA ALA A 234 -14.20 17.65 -8.62
C ALA A 234 -14.83 18.63 -9.63
N GLY A 235 -15.33 19.75 -9.14
CA GLY A 235 -16.07 20.72 -9.96
C GLY A 235 -17.34 20.09 -10.56
N ALA A 236 -17.40 19.99 -11.89
CA ALA A 236 -18.53 19.37 -12.60
C ALA A 236 -18.35 17.86 -12.87
N VAL A 237 -17.23 17.28 -12.45
CA VAL A 237 -16.92 15.86 -12.63
C VAL A 237 -17.25 15.11 -11.34
N ALA A 238 -18.01 14.02 -11.46
CA ALA A 238 -18.24 13.08 -10.38
C ALA A 238 -17.87 11.66 -10.86
N VAL A 239 -17.15 10.90 -10.05
CA VAL A 239 -16.70 9.53 -10.36
C VAL A 239 -17.06 8.57 -9.23
N GLY A 240 -17.36 7.32 -9.58
CA GLY A 240 -17.76 6.28 -8.64
C GLY A 240 -19.06 5.56 -9.07
N PRO A 241 -19.70 4.80 -8.15
CA PRO A 241 -19.23 4.53 -6.80
C PRO A 241 -18.08 3.51 -6.82
N PHE A 242 -17.06 3.77 -6.00
CA PHE A 242 -16.03 2.81 -5.63
C PHE A 242 -16.44 2.15 -4.32
N SER A 243 -15.84 1.01 -3.97
CA SER A 243 -16.20 0.36 -2.71
C SER A 243 -15.10 -0.52 -2.15
N ALA A 244 -14.98 -0.49 -0.83
CA ALA A 244 -14.09 -1.33 -0.05
C ALA A 244 -14.90 -2.27 0.87
N PRO A 245 -14.37 -3.45 1.23
CA PRO A 245 -14.98 -4.32 2.25
C PRO A 245 -15.06 -3.62 3.61
N ALA A 246 -16.24 -3.64 4.23
CA ALA A 246 -16.48 -2.93 5.49
C ALA A 246 -15.66 -3.50 6.66
N ASP A 247 -15.44 -4.81 6.69
CA ASP A 247 -14.61 -5.48 7.70
C ASP A 247 -13.17 -4.96 7.75
N LEU A 248 -12.61 -4.58 6.60
CA LEU A 248 -11.28 -3.97 6.52
C LEU A 248 -11.29 -2.50 6.92
N VAL A 249 -12.33 -1.75 6.54
CA VAL A 249 -12.50 -0.34 6.93
C VAL A 249 -12.64 -0.21 8.44
N TRP A 250 -13.54 -1.00 9.04
CA TRP A 250 -13.85 -0.92 10.46
C TRP A 250 -12.83 -1.61 11.36
N PHE A 251 -11.84 -2.30 10.78
CA PHE A 251 -10.71 -2.82 11.55
C PHE A 251 -9.87 -1.68 12.15
N ASP A 252 -9.68 -0.59 11.39
CA ASP A 252 -9.05 0.65 11.84
C ASP A 252 -9.68 1.83 11.09
N ALA A 253 -10.85 2.26 11.58
CA ALA A 253 -11.63 3.31 10.94
C ALA A 253 -10.86 4.64 10.88
N ASP A 254 -10.11 4.97 11.94
CA ASP A 254 -9.35 6.21 12.03
C ASP A 254 -8.28 6.28 10.92
N GLU A 255 -7.57 5.18 10.66
CA GLU A 255 -6.60 5.10 9.57
C GLU A 255 -7.26 5.19 8.18
N PHE A 256 -8.43 4.58 7.98
CA PHE A 256 -9.17 4.69 6.72
C PHE A 256 -9.69 6.11 6.46
N PHE A 257 -10.43 6.69 7.42
CA PHE A 257 -11.06 7.99 7.25
C PHE A 257 -10.04 9.12 7.30
N GLY A 258 -8.99 9.03 8.11
CA GLY A 258 -7.89 10.00 8.09
C GLY A 258 -7.22 10.10 6.71
N ARG A 259 -7.09 8.98 5.99
CA ARG A 259 -6.60 8.97 4.60
C ARG A 259 -7.63 9.49 3.60
N ALA A 260 -8.90 9.18 3.79
CA ALA A 260 -9.98 9.71 2.97
C ALA A 260 -10.04 11.24 3.08
N GLU A 261 -9.99 11.79 4.29
CA GLU A 261 -9.90 13.23 4.56
C GLU A 261 -8.68 13.86 3.90
N ALA A 262 -7.50 13.25 4.04
CA ALA A 262 -6.28 13.77 3.42
C ALA A 262 -6.33 13.78 1.88
N SER A 263 -7.16 12.92 1.27
CA SER A 263 -7.28 12.78 -0.18
C SER A 263 -8.21 13.83 -0.82
N GLY A 264 -9.01 14.55 -0.05
CA GLY A 264 -9.93 15.58 -0.53
C GLY A 264 -9.76 16.94 0.16
N GLU A 265 -10.64 17.89 -0.15
CA GLU A 265 -10.81 19.10 0.69
C GLU A 265 -11.89 18.87 1.76
N THR A 266 -12.84 17.99 1.49
CA THR A 266 -13.95 17.67 2.39
C THR A 266 -14.31 16.19 2.28
N LEU A 267 -14.41 15.53 3.44
CA LEU A 267 -15.05 14.23 3.59
C LEU A 267 -16.48 14.45 4.09
N MET A 268 -17.47 13.87 3.39
CA MET A 268 -18.88 13.86 3.78
C MET A 268 -19.33 12.44 4.07
N GLU A 269 -19.56 12.15 5.34
CA GLU A 269 -20.15 10.90 5.82
C GLU A 269 -21.68 10.99 5.76
N HIS A 270 -22.32 10.01 5.12
CA HIS A 270 -23.77 9.93 4.99
C HIS A 270 -24.31 8.69 5.71
N ASP A 271 -25.59 8.76 6.08
CA ASP A 271 -26.30 7.64 6.70
C ASP A 271 -26.71 6.56 5.67
N ASP A 272 -26.82 6.93 4.38
CA ASP A 272 -27.37 6.09 3.31
C ASP A 272 -26.52 6.16 2.02
N GLU A 273 -26.46 5.04 1.29
CA GLU A 273 -25.71 4.94 0.03
C GLU A 273 -26.29 5.81 -1.11
N GLY A 274 -27.58 6.15 -1.05
CA GLY A 274 -28.25 7.03 -2.01
C GLY A 274 -27.61 8.41 -2.07
N ASP A 275 -27.19 8.97 -0.92
CA ASP A 275 -26.52 10.27 -0.86
C ASP A 275 -25.07 10.21 -1.39
N VAL A 276 -24.46 9.03 -1.40
CA VAL A 276 -23.17 8.79 -2.07
C VAL A 276 -23.35 8.72 -3.59
N VAL A 277 -24.48 8.19 -4.06
CA VAL A 277 -24.78 8.06 -5.50
C VAL A 277 -25.37 9.34 -6.10
N ALA A 278 -26.05 10.17 -5.31
CA ALA A 278 -26.73 11.38 -5.77
C ALA A 278 -25.85 12.31 -6.64
N PRO A 279 -24.58 12.62 -6.27
CA PRO A 279 -23.69 13.44 -7.09
C PRO A 279 -23.42 12.85 -8.49
N LEU A 280 -23.41 11.53 -8.62
CA LEU A 280 -23.16 10.82 -9.88
C LEU A 280 -24.33 10.96 -10.86
N LEU A 281 -25.53 11.24 -10.34
CA LEU A 281 -26.76 11.41 -11.13
C LEU A 281 -27.00 12.87 -11.53
N GLY A 282 -26.09 13.78 -11.15
CA GLY A 282 -26.24 15.22 -11.38
C GLY A 282 -27.22 15.91 -10.42
N ALA A 283 -27.56 15.26 -9.31
CA ALA A 283 -28.24 15.90 -8.19
C ALA A 283 -27.18 16.58 -7.32
N VAL A 284 -27.28 17.90 -7.15
CA VAL A 284 -26.47 18.72 -6.24
C VAL A 284 -27.35 19.17 -5.09
#